data_AF-A0A972I3Y4-F1
#
_entry.id   AF-A0A972I3Y4-F1
#
_cell.length_a   1.000
_cell.length_b   1.000
_cell.length_c   1.000
_cell.angle_alpha   90.00
_cell.angle_beta   90.00
_cell.angle_gamma   90.00
#
_symmetry.space_group_name_H-M   'P 1'
#
loop_
_entity.id
_entity.type
_entity.pdbx_description
1 polymer ?
#
loop_
_entity_poly.entity_id
_entity_poly.type
_entity_poly.pdbx_seq_one_letter_code
_entity_poly.pdbx_strand_id
1 'polypeptide(L)'
;MKKGFFNKFLDFIERAGNRLPHPVTLFIIFSLIVIVISAFAEMAGLSVTYDRFVEGEMVPTTVEAISLLNAEGIRKIISQAVSNFTSFAPLGTVLVAMLGVGVAEGTGLIQAGLRKLVLSTPKRFITAVVVFAGVMSNIASDAGYVVLVPLGALVFLSFGRHPLAGLAAAFAGVSGGFSANLMVGPTDALLSGITQPAAQMLQGNYSVPATSNFYFLFVSTFVITIVGTIVTEKIIEPRLGEYKGSAVASMDEVTAEENRGLRWAGISILVYIIIILLLLVPQNGPLRNPETGSILEQSPFINGIVTLISLLFLIPGVAYGIA
;
A
#
# COMPACT_ATOMS: atom_id res chain seq x y z
N MET A 1 -16.49 -4.29 38.64
CA MET A 1 -17.50 -3.98 37.60
C MET A 1 -17.59 -5.16 36.63
N LYS A 2 -18.78 -5.69 36.36
CA LYS A 2 -18.95 -6.77 35.36
C LYS A 2 -18.56 -6.21 33.97
N LYS A 3 -17.56 -6.80 33.31
CA LYS A 3 -17.17 -6.39 31.95
C LYS A 3 -18.38 -6.48 31.02
N GLY A 4 -18.75 -5.37 30.38
CA GLY A 4 -19.83 -5.31 29.39
C GLY A 4 -19.55 -6.22 28.19
N PHE A 5 -20.58 -6.56 27.41
CA PHE A 5 -20.47 -7.45 26.24
C PHE A 5 -19.37 -6.98 25.26
N PHE A 6 -19.30 -5.67 25.00
CA PHE A 6 -18.27 -5.07 24.15
C PHE A 6 -16.84 -5.31 24.67
N ASN A 7 -16.61 -5.15 25.98
CA ASN A 7 -15.29 -5.39 26.56
C ASN A 7 -14.89 -6.88 26.48
N LYS A 8 -15.85 -7.81 26.61
CA LYS A 8 -15.57 -9.24 26.43
C LYS A 8 -15.22 -9.59 24.99
N PHE A 9 -15.85 -8.92 24.03
CA PHE A 9 -15.53 -9.06 22.61
C PHE A 9 -14.12 -8.54 22.30
N LEU A 10 -13.74 -7.37 22.83
CA LEU A 10 -12.37 -6.85 22.70
C LEU A 10 -11.34 -7.78 23.35
N ASP A 11 -11.61 -8.29 24.56
CA ASP A 11 -10.74 -9.29 25.22
C ASP A 11 -10.56 -10.56 24.38
N PHE A 12 -11.55 -10.93 23.55
CA PHE A 12 -11.45 -12.08 22.64
C PHE A 12 -10.56 -11.75 21.45
N ILE A 13 -10.75 -10.58 20.81
CA ILE A 13 -9.90 -10.12 19.70
C ILE A 13 -8.44 -10.05 20.14
N GLU A 14 -8.16 -9.45 21.31
CA GLU A 14 -6.82 -9.35 21.87
C GLU A 14 -6.19 -10.73 22.07
N ARG A 15 -6.92 -11.67 22.68
CA ARG A 15 -6.43 -13.03 22.90
C ARG A 15 -6.20 -13.80 21.60
N ALA A 16 -7.07 -13.63 20.61
CA ALA A 16 -6.91 -14.27 19.31
C ALA A 16 -5.70 -13.69 18.54
N GLY A 17 -5.56 -12.36 18.52
CA GLY A 17 -4.42 -11.68 17.90
C GLY A 17 -3.09 -12.06 18.52
N ASN A 18 -2.99 -12.06 19.86
CA ASN A 18 -1.76 -12.42 20.59
C ASN A 18 -1.35 -13.89 20.45
N ARG A 19 -2.25 -14.75 19.98
CA ARG A 19 -1.97 -16.18 19.79
C ARG A 19 -1.36 -16.49 18.43
N LEU A 20 -1.52 -15.60 17.45
CA LEU A 20 -0.94 -15.78 16.14
C LEU A 20 0.58 -15.55 16.23
N PRO A 21 1.41 -16.52 15.84
CA PRO A 21 2.85 -16.32 15.79
C PRO A 21 3.20 -15.32 14.67
N HIS A 22 4.44 -14.82 14.71
CA HIS A 22 4.94 -13.89 13.70
C HIS A 22 4.71 -14.45 12.28
N PRO A 23 4.30 -13.63 11.29
CA PRO A 23 3.99 -14.12 9.94
C PRO A 23 5.09 -14.98 9.30
N VAL A 24 6.36 -14.64 9.51
CA VAL A 24 7.51 -15.46 9.05
C VAL A 24 7.48 -16.86 9.66
N THR A 25 7.16 -16.98 10.95
CA THR A 25 7.01 -18.27 11.61
C THR A 25 5.85 -19.07 11.02
N LEU A 26 4.73 -18.42 10.69
CA LEU A 26 3.62 -19.07 9.99
C LEU A 26 4.05 -19.63 8.63
N PHE A 27 4.79 -18.87 7.82
CA PHE A 27 5.29 -19.36 6.53
C PHE A 27 6.24 -20.55 6.69
N ILE A 28 7.15 -20.53 7.68
CA ILE A 28 8.02 -21.68 7.97
C ILE A 28 7.18 -22.91 8.33
N ILE A 29 6.19 -22.75 9.21
CA ILE A 29 5.28 -23.83 9.60
C ILE A 29 4.52 -24.36 8.37
N PHE A 30 3.96 -23.49 7.54
CA PHE A 30 3.25 -23.90 6.33
C PHE A 30 4.14 -24.62 5.33
N SER A 31 5.37 -24.15 5.10
CA SER A 31 6.33 -24.84 4.23
C SER A 31 6.66 -26.24 4.75
N LEU A 32 6.89 -26.40 6.07
CA LEU A 32 7.13 -27.71 6.69
C LEU A 32 5.91 -28.62 6.56
N ILE A 33 4.71 -28.10 6.80
CA ILE A 33 3.45 -28.83 6.63
C ILE A 33 3.31 -29.31 5.19
N VAL A 34 3.56 -28.46 4.19
CA VAL A 34 3.49 -28.84 2.76
C VAL A 34 4.48 -29.95 2.44
N ILE A 35 5.71 -29.89 2.95
CA ILE A 35 6.71 -30.96 2.77
C ILE A 35 6.17 -32.30 3.32
N VAL A 36 5.62 -32.31 4.53
CA VAL A 36 5.09 -33.52 5.16
C VAL A 36 3.84 -34.04 4.43
N ILE A 37 2.87 -33.15 4.14
CA ILE A 37 1.62 -33.52 3.45
C ILE A 37 1.92 -34.07 2.05
N SER A 38 2.86 -33.47 1.31
CA SER A 38 3.22 -33.93 -0.03
C SER A 38 3.71 -35.39 -0.04
N ALA A 39 4.43 -35.80 1.01
CA ALA A 39 4.91 -37.17 1.14
C ALA A 39 3.79 -38.18 1.42
N PHE A 40 2.86 -37.84 2.31
CA PHE A 40 1.68 -38.68 2.54
C PHE A 40 0.77 -38.74 1.31
N ALA A 41 0.65 -37.63 0.58
CA ALA A 41 -0.20 -37.57 -0.59
C ALA A 41 0.31 -38.42 -1.76
N GLU A 42 1.62 -38.38 -2.05
CA GLU A 42 2.24 -39.25 -3.06
C GLU A 42 2.13 -40.72 -2.65
N MET A 43 2.37 -41.05 -1.36
CA MET A 43 2.26 -42.42 -0.86
C MET A 43 0.83 -42.99 -0.99
N ALA A 44 -0.19 -42.14 -0.90
CA ALA A 44 -1.58 -42.52 -1.11
C ALA A 44 -1.96 -42.60 -2.61
N GLY A 45 -1.07 -42.24 -3.54
CA GLY A 45 -1.33 -42.21 -4.97
C GLY A 45 -2.40 -41.18 -5.36
N LEU A 46 -2.47 -40.05 -4.65
CA LEU A 46 -3.48 -39.03 -4.89
C LEU A 46 -3.27 -38.36 -6.25
N SER A 47 -4.31 -38.41 -7.08
CA SER A 47 -4.40 -37.69 -8.36
C SER A 47 -5.74 -37.00 -8.50
N VAL A 48 -5.75 -35.88 -9.21
CA VAL A 48 -6.95 -35.07 -9.47
C VAL A 48 -6.97 -34.68 -10.95
N THR A 49 -8.10 -34.91 -11.61
CA THR A 49 -8.37 -34.41 -12.96
C THR A 49 -9.23 -33.15 -12.86
N TYR A 50 -8.77 -32.08 -13.51
CA TYR A 50 -9.51 -30.83 -13.60
C TYR A 50 -9.33 -30.20 -14.98
N ASP A 51 -10.29 -29.38 -15.39
CA ASP A 51 -10.20 -28.67 -16.66
C ASP A 51 -9.27 -27.46 -16.50
N ARG A 52 -8.14 -27.48 -17.20
CA ARG A 52 -7.17 -26.38 -17.24
C ARG A 52 -7.36 -25.60 -18.53
N PHE A 53 -7.33 -24.28 -18.44
CA PHE A 53 -7.37 -23.42 -19.61
C PHE A 53 -5.97 -23.37 -20.26
N VAL A 54 -5.85 -23.93 -21.46
CA VAL A 54 -4.61 -23.97 -22.24
C VAL A 54 -4.92 -23.47 -23.65
N GLU A 55 -4.23 -22.43 -24.09
CA GLU A 55 -4.32 -21.88 -25.46
C GLU A 55 -5.74 -21.57 -25.99
N GLY A 56 -6.69 -21.25 -25.11
CA GLY A 56 -8.06 -20.89 -25.51
C GLY A 56 -9.10 -22.00 -25.32
N GLU A 57 -8.66 -23.21 -24.95
CA GLU A 57 -9.54 -24.36 -24.73
C GLU A 57 -9.42 -24.90 -23.30
N MET A 58 -10.52 -25.47 -22.81
CA MET A 58 -10.55 -26.19 -21.53
C MET A 58 -10.11 -27.63 -21.78
N VAL A 59 -8.91 -27.97 -21.32
CA VAL A 59 -8.32 -29.30 -21.51
C VAL A 59 -8.33 -30.07 -20.19
N PRO A 60 -8.91 -31.28 -20.14
CA PRO A 60 -8.87 -32.11 -18.94
C PRO A 60 -7.43 -32.49 -18.64
N THR A 61 -6.92 -32.02 -17.52
CA THR A 61 -5.54 -32.23 -17.08
C THR A 61 -5.56 -33.01 -15.77
N THR A 62 -4.89 -34.17 -15.76
CA THR A 62 -4.67 -34.93 -14.53
C THR A 62 -3.34 -34.52 -13.92
N VAL A 63 -3.37 -34.14 -12.64
CA VAL A 63 -2.17 -33.83 -11.84
C VAL A 63 -2.04 -34.84 -10.72
N GLU A 64 -0.81 -35.25 -10.44
CA GLU A 64 -0.47 -36.19 -9.37
C GLU A 64 0.23 -35.45 -8.23
N ALA A 65 0.03 -35.91 -7.00
CA ALA A 65 0.74 -35.37 -5.85
C ALA A 65 2.20 -35.85 -5.87
N ILE A 66 3.15 -34.91 -5.82
CA ILE A 66 4.59 -35.20 -5.85
C ILE A 66 5.18 -34.84 -4.49
N SER A 67 5.86 -35.79 -3.83
CA SER A 67 6.52 -35.55 -2.54
C SER A 67 7.73 -34.65 -2.70
N LEU A 68 7.90 -33.75 -1.74
CA LEU A 68 9.11 -32.97 -1.59
C LEU A 68 10.18 -33.67 -0.75
N LEU A 69 9.85 -34.80 -0.09
CA LEU A 69 10.77 -35.62 0.71
C LEU A 69 11.46 -36.74 -0.09
N ASN A 70 11.16 -36.89 -1.38
CA ASN A 70 11.91 -37.80 -2.25
C ASN A 70 13.23 -37.16 -2.73
N ALA A 71 14.10 -37.96 -3.35
CA ALA A 71 15.43 -37.48 -3.76
C ALA A 71 15.39 -36.31 -4.76
N GLU A 72 14.35 -36.22 -5.58
CA GLU A 72 14.15 -35.13 -6.54
C GLU A 72 13.63 -33.88 -5.84
N GLY A 73 12.65 -34.02 -4.94
CA GLY A 73 12.10 -32.95 -4.12
C GLY A 73 13.15 -32.26 -3.26
N ILE A 74 14.03 -33.02 -2.59
CA ILE A 74 15.13 -32.46 -1.81
C ILE A 74 16.11 -31.69 -2.71
N ARG A 75 16.48 -32.25 -3.87
CA ARG A 75 17.31 -31.56 -4.86
C ARG A 75 16.65 -30.26 -5.33
N LYS A 76 15.34 -30.27 -5.54
CA LYS A 76 14.55 -29.10 -5.96
C LYS A 76 14.54 -28.01 -4.89
N ILE A 77 14.26 -28.36 -3.63
CA ILE A 77 14.27 -27.42 -2.50
C ILE A 77 15.61 -26.68 -2.43
N ILE A 78 16.72 -27.40 -2.46
CA ILE A 78 18.05 -26.80 -2.31
C ILE A 78 18.46 -26.01 -3.56
N SER A 79 18.28 -26.57 -4.76
CA SER A 79 18.73 -25.93 -6.01
C SER A 79 17.91 -24.71 -6.42
N GLN A 80 16.60 -24.68 -6.10
CA GLN A 80 15.71 -23.61 -6.54
C GLN A 80 15.44 -22.54 -5.48
N ALA A 81 15.92 -22.69 -4.24
CA ALA A 81 15.63 -21.76 -3.15
C ALA A 81 15.92 -20.29 -3.53
N VAL A 82 17.12 -20.01 -4.07
CA VAL A 82 17.51 -18.65 -4.47
C VAL A 82 16.70 -18.17 -5.66
N SER A 83 16.54 -19.02 -6.70
CA SER A 83 15.78 -18.68 -7.90
C SER A 83 14.32 -18.34 -7.56
N ASN A 84 13.67 -19.15 -6.73
CA ASN A 84 12.30 -18.92 -6.27
C ASN A 84 12.17 -17.60 -5.51
N PHE A 85 13.16 -17.27 -4.66
CA PHE A 85 13.17 -16.00 -3.94
C PHE A 85 13.36 -14.81 -4.89
N THR A 86 14.35 -14.86 -5.80
CA THR A 86 14.67 -13.74 -6.69
C THR A 86 13.66 -13.54 -7.82
N SER A 87 13.00 -14.62 -8.27
CA SER A 87 11.94 -14.56 -9.29
C SER A 87 10.55 -14.29 -8.70
N PHE A 88 10.44 -14.18 -7.38
CA PHE A 88 9.19 -13.79 -6.73
C PHE A 88 8.83 -12.36 -7.13
N ALA A 89 7.81 -12.21 -7.98
CA ALA A 89 7.44 -10.94 -8.60
C ALA A 89 7.31 -9.74 -7.61
N PRO A 90 6.76 -9.90 -6.39
CA PRO A 90 6.73 -8.83 -5.41
C PRO A 90 8.09 -8.30 -4.97
N LEU A 91 9.11 -9.17 -4.92
CA LEU A 91 10.42 -8.80 -4.40
C LEU A 91 11.04 -7.69 -5.23
N GLY A 92 11.14 -7.89 -6.54
CA GLY A 92 11.74 -6.91 -7.44
C GLY A 92 10.93 -5.61 -7.52
N THR A 93 9.60 -5.74 -7.61
CA THR A 93 8.71 -4.58 -7.76
C THR A 93 8.71 -3.69 -6.53
N VAL A 94 8.62 -4.27 -5.33
CA VAL A 94 8.64 -3.51 -4.08
C VAL A 94 10.00 -2.86 -3.84
N LEU A 95 11.11 -3.57 -4.06
CA LEU A 95 12.45 -3.00 -3.87
C LEU A 95 12.66 -1.78 -4.75
N VAL A 96 12.31 -1.85 -6.03
CA VAL A 96 12.46 -0.72 -6.96
C VAL A 96 11.56 0.45 -6.57
N ALA A 97 10.30 0.20 -6.20
CA ALA A 97 9.39 1.26 -5.74
C ALA A 97 9.91 1.95 -4.47
N MET A 98 10.39 1.16 -3.50
CA MET A 98 10.87 1.67 -2.21
C MET A 98 12.16 2.49 -2.31
N LEU A 99 12.97 2.31 -3.36
CA LEU A 99 14.14 3.19 -3.58
C LEU A 99 13.71 4.65 -3.76
N GLY A 100 12.67 4.90 -4.55
CA GLY A 100 12.18 6.26 -4.78
C GLY A 100 11.45 6.82 -3.56
N VAL A 101 10.55 6.03 -2.97
CA VAL A 101 9.81 6.41 -1.76
C VAL A 101 10.77 6.69 -0.60
N GLY A 102 11.79 5.86 -0.40
CA GLY A 102 12.77 6.02 0.67
C GLY A 102 13.60 7.30 0.54
N VAL A 103 13.89 7.76 -0.69
CA VAL A 103 14.52 9.08 -0.89
C VAL A 103 13.56 10.21 -0.53
N ALA A 104 12.32 10.18 -1.01
CA ALA A 104 11.33 11.20 -0.69
C ALA A 104 11.03 11.28 0.82
N GLU A 105 10.98 10.14 1.49
CA GLU A 105 10.78 10.06 2.93
C GLU A 105 12.03 10.49 3.70
N GLY A 106 13.21 10.04 3.26
CA GLY A 106 14.49 10.34 3.90
C GLY A 106 14.90 11.81 3.80
N THR A 107 14.48 12.53 2.73
CA THR A 107 14.72 13.98 2.62
C THR A 107 13.70 14.81 3.40
N GLY A 108 12.62 14.22 3.92
CA GLY A 108 11.58 14.94 4.66
C GLY A 108 10.45 15.52 3.79
N LEU A 109 10.46 15.26 2.47
CA LEU A 109 9.47 15.80 1.53
C LEU A 109 8.04 15.42 1.92
N ILE A 110 7.81 14.13 2.24
CA ILE A 110 6.47 13.64 2.56
C ILE A 110 5.97 14.26 3.87
N GLN A 111 6.81 14.32 4.89
CA GLN A 111 6.49 14.85 6.21
C GLN A 111 6.18 16.35 6.13
N ALA A 112 7.01 17.13 5.43
CA ALA A 112 6.79 18.55 5.20
C ALA A 112 5.53 18.81 4.36
N GLY A 113 5.29 18.00 3.32
CA GLY A 113 4.11 18.09 2.47
C GLY A 113 2.81 17.82 3.23
N LEU A 114 2.77 16.74 4.02
CA LEU A 114 1.62 16.42 4.89
C LEU A 114 1.39 17.52 5.93
N ARG A 115 2.46 18.02 6.57
CA ARG A 115 2.37 19.13 7.55
C ARG A 115 1.81 20.39 6.89
N LYS A 116 2.34 20.76 5.71
CA LYS A 116 1.88 21.93 4.95
C LYS A 116 0.41 21.82 4.55
N LEU A 117 -0.02 20.65 4.08
CA LEU A 117 -1.40 20.40 3.68
C LEU A 117 -2.37 20.65 4.84
N VAL A 118 -2.08 20.06 6.00
CA VAL A 118 -2.95 20.18 7.18
C VAL A 118 -2.94 21.60 7.74
N LEU A 119 -1.77 22.24 7.89
CA LEU A 119 -1.66 23.61 8.42
C LEU A 119 -2.28 24.67 7.51
N SER A 120 -2.30 24.44 6.20
CA SER A 120 -2.89 25.38 5.23
C SER A 120 -4.41 25.23 5.09
N THR A 121 -5.02 24.29 5.83
CA THR A 121 -6.44 23.93 5.66
C THR A 121 -7.36 24.85 6.47
N PRO A 122 -8.45 25.38 5.87
CA PRO A 122 -9.46 26.14 6.59
C PRO A 122 -10.15 25.30 7.68
N LYS A 123 -10.50 25.93 8.81
CA LYS A 123 -11.12 25.28 10.00
C LYS A 123 -12.27 24.32 9.65
N ARG A 124 -13.10 24.69 8.67
CA ARG A 124 -14.30 23.92 8.27
C ARG A 124 -13.97 22.56 7.63
N PHE A 125 -12.81 22.41 7.01
CA PHE A 125 -12.42 21.19 6.29
C PHE A 125 -11.37 20.38 7.02
N ILE A 126 -10.98 20.79 8.23
CA ILE A 126 -9.82 20.22 8.90
C ILE A 126 -9.97 18.72 9.19
N THR A 127 -11.17 18.28 9.56
CA THR A 127 -11.45 16.85 9.76
C THR A 127 -11.23 16.07 8.47
N ALA A 128 -11.84 16.52 7.38
CA ALA A 128 -11.78 15.86 6.09
C ALA A 128 -10.35 15.82 5.55
N VAL A 129 -9.61 16.92 5.66
CA VAL A 129 -8.21 16.97 5.20
C VAL A 129 -7.32 16.11 6.08
N VAL A 130 -7.51 16.05 7.40
CA VAL A 130 -6.73 15.16 8.27
C VAL A 130 -6.98 13.69 7.93
N VAL A 131 -8.24 13.29 7.73
CA VAL A 131 -8.56 11.91 7.31
C VAL A 131 -7.98 11.64 5.93
N PHE A 132 -8.18 12.54 4.97
CA PHE A 132 -7.67 12.41 3.60
C PHE A 132 -6.15 12.31 3.54
N ALA A 133 -5.45 13.19 4.25
CA ALA A 133 -4.00 13.15 4.39
C ALA A 133 -3.56 11.81 5.02
N GLY A 134 -4.36 11.25 5.92
CA GLY A 134 -4.12 9.94 6.51
C GLY A 134 -4.22 8.83 5.48
N VAL A 135 -5.29 8.81 4.69
CA VAL A 135 -5.45 7.85 3.60
C VAL A 135 -4.27 7.93 2.62
N MET A 136 -3.88 9.14 2.21
CA MET A 136 -2.79 9.36 1.26
C MET A 136 -1.38 9.09 1.84
N SER A 137 -1.24 8.99 3.16
CA SER A 137 0.07 8.79 3.80
C SER A 137 0.61 7.37 3.68
N ASN A 138 -0.23 6.41 3.27
CA ASN A 138 0.16 5.02 3.01
C ASN A 138 1.29 4.87 1.99
N ILE A 139 1.44 5.85 1.08
CA ILE A 139 2.51 5.96 0.10
C ILE A 139 3.89 5.88 0.75
N ALA A 140 4.02 6.42 1.96
CA ALA A 140 5.28 6.52 2.69
C ALA A 140 5.26 5.65 3.96
N SER A 141 4.58 4.49 3.91
CA SER A 141 4.43 3.43 4.93
C SER A 141 4.20 3.89 6.38
N ASP A 142 5.18 4.56 6.99
CA ASP A 142 5.26 4.89 8.41
C ASP A 142 5.06 6.39 8.69
N ALA A 143 5.24 7.27 7.69
CA ALA A 143 5.13 8.72 7.87
C ALA A 143 3.76 9.16 8.41
N GLY A 144 2.68 8.46 8.00
CA GLY A 144 1.32 8.70 8.49
C GLY A 144 1.19 8.51 10.00
N TYR A 145 1.71 7.40 10.52
CA TYR A 145 1.64 7.10 11.96
C TYR A 145 2.53 8.02 12.78
N VAL A 146 3.74 8.29 12.30
CA VAL A 146 4.75 9.06 13.05
C VAL A 146 4.41 10.55 13.07
N VAL A 147 3.96 11.12 11.95
CA VAL A 147 3.78 12.57 11.81
C VAL A 147 2.31 12.97 11.88
N LEU A 148 1.45 12.32 11.11
CA LEU A 148 0.08 12.80 10.93
C LEU A 148 -0.80 12.55 12.15
N VAL A 149 -0.63 11.42 12.86
CA VAL A 149 -1.45 11.10 14.05
C VAL A 149 -1.25 12.14 15.16
N PRO A 150 -0.01 12.48 15.58
CA PRO A 150 0.21 13.57 16.52
C PRO A 150 -0.22 14.93 15.96
N LEU A 151 0.06 15.21 14.68
CA LEU A 151 -0.31 16.47 14.05
C LEU A 151 -1.82 16.69 14.03
N GLY A 152 -2.61 15.65 13.76
CA GLY A 152 -4.08 15.71 13.80
C GLY A 152 -4.60 16.12 15.18
N ALA A 153 -3.99 15.60 16.25
CA ALA A 153 -4.33 16.00 17.61
C ALA A 153 -4.00 17.48 17.88
N LEU A 154 -2.80 17.93 17.49
CA LEU A 154 -2.39 19.32 17.66
C LEU A 154 -3.30 20.27 16.88
N VAL A 155 -3.62 19.92 15.63
CA VAL A 155 -4.41 20.73 14.71
C VAL A 155 -5.85 20.91 15.18
N PHE A 156 -6.44 19.85 15.75
CA PHE A 156 -7.74 19.99 16.41
C PHE A 156 -7.63 20.92 17.62
N LEU A 157 -6.58 20.79 18.42
CA LEU A 157 -6.34 21.64 19.59
C LEU A 157 -6.18 23.12 19.24
N SER A 158 -5.44 23.48 18.17
CA SER A 158 -5.27 24.89 17.75
C SER A 158 -6.55 25.54 17.24
N PHE A 159 -7.52 24.73 16.77
CA PHE A 159 -8.85 25.19 16.41
C PHE A 159 -9.87 25.12 17.54
N GLY A 160 -9.43 24.81 18.77
CA GLY A 160 -10.30 24.73 19.96
C GLY A 160 -11.18 23.47 19.98
N ARG A 161 -10.86 22.47 19.16
CA ARG A 161 -11.56 21.18 19.08
C ARG A 161 -10.85 20.14 19.94
N HIS A 162 -11.54 19.04 20.22
CA HIS A 162 -11.01 18.01 21.11
C HIS A 162 -9.80 17.27 20.45
N PRO A 163 -8.58 17.30 21.04
CA PRO A 163 -7.39 16.71 20.44
C PRO A 163 -7.51 15.20 20.22
N LEU A 164 -8.17 14.46 21.13
CA LEU A 164 -8.44 13.03 20.94
C LEU A 164 -9.31 12.74 19.70
N ALA A 165 -10.19 13.67 19.29
CA ALA A 165 -10.96 13.52 18.06
C ALA A 165 -10.04 13.64 16.84
N GLY A 166 -9.11 14.59 16.86
CA GLY A 166 -8.08 14.74 15.81
C GLY A 166 -7.15 13.54 15.72
N LEU A 167 -6.73 12.99 16.87
CA LEU A 167 -5.94 11.76 16.95
C LEU A 167 -6.69 10.58 16.34
N ALA A 168 -7.96 10.39 16.73
CA ALA A 168 -8.81 9.33 16.19
C ALA A 168 -9.06 9.49 14.68
N ALA A 169 -9.29 10.72 14.20
CA ALA A 169 -9.51 11.02 12.79
C ALA A 169 -8.27 10.69 11.95
N ALA A 170 -7.09 11.14 12.38
CA ALA A 170 -5.83 10.85 11.72
C ALA A 170 -5.54 9.34 11.73
N PHE A 171 -5.68 8.69 12.88
CA PHE A 171 -5.45 7.25 13.01
C PHE A 171 -6.41 6.42 12.12
N ALA A 172 -7.68 6.80 12.08
CA ALA A 172 -8.66 6.16 11.21
C ALA A 172 -8.33 6.35 9.72
N GLY A 173 -7.84 7.54 9.33
CA GLY A 173 -7.36 7.81 7.98
C GLY A 173 -6.14 6.95 7.61
N VAL A 174 -5.11 6.93 8.45
CA VAL A 174 -3.86 6.19 8.19
C VAL A 174 -4.10 4.67 8.20
N SER A 175 -4.75 4.15 9.24
CA SER A 175 -4.93 2.71 9.42
C SER A 175 -6.10 2.15 8.60
N GLY A 176 -7.27 2.80 8.67
CA GLY A 176 -8.46 2.38 7.94
C GLY A 176 -8.41 2.68 6.45
N GLY A 177 -7.59 3.65 6.03
CA GLY A 177 -7.37 4.03 4.64
C GLY A 177 -6.18 3.36 3.95
N PHE A 178 -5.47 2.43 4.62
CA PHE A 178 -4.15 1.97 4.20
C PHE A 178 -4.04 1.48 2.75
N SER A 179 -5.08 0.90 2.17
CA SER A 179 -5.06 0.47 0.75
C SER A 179 -5.56 1.53 -0.23
N ALA A 180 -6.42 2.45 0.19
CA ALA A 180 -7.01 3.44 -0.70
C ALA A 180 -5.98 4.53 -1.03
N ASN A 181 -5.91 4.92 -2.31
CA ASN A 181 -4.94 5.91 -2.76
C ASN A 181 -5.38 6.55 -4.09
N LEU A 182 -4.89 7.77 -4.36
CA LEU A 182 -5.07 8.44 -5.65
C LEU A 182 -3.98 8.10 -6.67
N MET A 183 -2.92 7.42 -6.24
CA MET A 183 -1.82 6.98 -7.09
C MET A 183 -1.50 5.52 -6.80
N VAL A 184 -0.96 4.82 -7.81
CA VAL A 184 -0.46 3.46 -7.60
C VAL A 184 0.80 3.54 -6.73
N GLY A 185 0.86 2.71 -5.70
CA GLY A 185 1.95 2.68 -4.73
C GLY A 185 2.60 1.30 -4.58
N PRO A 186 3.58 1.18 -3.66
CA PRO A 186 4.26 -0.08 -3.39
C PRO A 186 3.31 -1.21 -2.95
N THR A 187 2.25 -0.88 -2.20
CA THR A 187 1.23 -1.85 -1.76
C THR A 187 0.50 -2.48 -2.95
N ASP A 188 0.20 -1.71 -3.98
CA ASP A 188 -0.48 -2.22 -5.17
C ASP A 188 0.43 -3.18 -5.94
N ALA A 189 1.70 -2.83 -6.10
CA ALA A 189 2.70 -3.69 -6.73
C ALA A 189 2.90 -5.00 -5.94
N LEU A 190 2.96 -4.92 -4.60
CA LEU A 190 3.04 -6.07 -3.71
C LEU A 190 1.83 -7.01 -3.87
N LEU A 191 0.62 -6.48 -3.75
CA LEU A 191 -0.61 -7.28 -3.83
C LEU A 191 -0.79 -7.88 -5.23
N SER A 192 -0.46 -7.11 -6.27
CA SER A 192 -0.47 -7.59 -7.65
C SER A 192 0.52 -8.73 -7.86
N GLY A 193 1.75 -8.58 -7.37
CA GLY A 193 2.79 -9.60 -7.47
C GLY A 193 2.49 -10.86 -6.65
N ILE A 194 1.65 -10.81 -5.61
CA ILE A 194 1.17 -12.00 -4.89
C ILE A 194 0.00 -12.65 -5.64
N THR A 195 -0.91 -11.84 -6.19
CA THR A 195 -2.11 -12.31 -6.89
C THR A 195 -1.76 -12.99 -8.22
N GLN A 196 -0.78 -12.46 -8.94
CA GLN A 196 -0.35 -13.01 -10.23
C GLN A 196 0.10 -14.48 -10.17
N PRO A 197 1.06 -14.89 -9.33
CA PRO A 197 1.47 -16.29 -9.24
C PRO A 197 0.33 -17.20 -8.75
N ALA A 198 -0.58 -16.71 -7.90
CA ALA A 198 -1.76 -17.46 -7.51
C ALA A 198 -2.71 -17.69 -8.71
N ALA A 199 -2.93 -16.68 -9.55
CA ALA A 199 -3.74 -16.81 -10.76
C ALA A 199 -3.05 -17.71 -11.82
N GLN A 200 -1.72 -17.66 -11.91
CA GLN A 200 -0.93 -18.48 -12.82
C GLN A 200 -0.97 -19.98 -12.50
N MET A 201 -1.40 -20.38 -11.30
CA MET A 201 -1.71 -21.77 -10.98
C MET A 201 -2.87 -22.34 -11.83
N LEU A 202 -3.78 -21.47 -12.30
CA LEU A 202 -4.91 -21.85 -13.16
C LEU A 202 -4.67 -21.47 -14.62
N GLN A 203 -4.13 -20.26 -14.87
CA GLN A 203 -3.89 -19.73 -16.21
C GLN A 203 -2.45 -19.20 -16.32
N GLY A 204 -1.55 -19.98 -16.92
CA GLY A 204 -0.10 -19.69 -16.92
C GLY A 204 0.29 -18.32 -17.49
N ASN A 205 -0.45 -17.82 -18.49
CA ASN A 205 -0.19 -16.52 -19.11
C ASN A 205 -0.95 -15.35 -18.46
N TYR A 206 -1.58 -15.57 -17.30
CA TYR A 206 -2.29 -14.50 -16.59
C TYR A 206 -1.31 -13.47 -16.04
N SER A 207 -1.59 -12.20 -16.30
CA SER A 207 -0.82 -11.05 -15.83
C SER A 207 -1.74 -10.18 -14.98
N VAL A 208 -1.27 -9.77 -13.80
CA VAL A 208 -1.98 -8.83 -12.94
C VAL A 208 -1.16 -7.55 -12.93
N PRO A 209 -1.60 -6.49 -13.63
CA PRO A 209 -0.99 -5.18 -13.52
C PRO A 209 -1.19 -4.56 -12.12
N ALA A 210 -0.20 -3.81 -11.64
CA ALA A 210 -0.33 -3.05 -10.39
C ALA A 210 -1.49 -2.02 -10.45
N THR A 211 -1.91 -1.63 -11.64
CA THR A 211 -3.04 -0.71 -11.88
C THR A 211 -4.42 -1.38 -11.81
N SER A 212 -4.51 -2.71 -11.66
CA SER A 212 -5.78 -3.45 -11.73
C SER A 212 -6.85 -2.94 -10.76
N ASN A 213 -6.46 -2.49 -9.56
CA ASN A 213 -7.38 -1.98 -8.55
C ASN A 213 -7.52 -0.45 -8.56
N PHE A 214 -6.83 0.26 -9.45
CA PHE A 214 -6.65 1.71 -9.36
C PHE A 214 -7.97 2.48 -9.28
N TYR A 215 -8.92 2.21 -10.17
CA TYR A 215 -10.21 2.90 -10.17
C TYR A 215 -11.01 2.68 -8.89
N PHE A 216 -10.96 1.47 -8.34
CA PHE A 216 -11.63 1.14 -7.09
C PHE A 216 -10.99 1.87 -5.90
N LEU A 217 -9.66 1.87 -5.83
CA LEU A 217 -8.91 2.53 -4.75
C LEU A 217 -9.03 4.06 -4.82
N PHE A 218 -9.06 4.62 -6.04
CA PHE A 218 -9.28 6.03 -6.28
C PHE A 218 -10.62 6.49 -5.69
N VAL A 219 -11.72 5.79 -6.03
CA VAL A 219 -13.05 6.10 -5.48
C VAL A 219 -13.10 5.86 -3.97
N SER A 220 -12.49 4.77 -3.50
CA SER A 220 -12.44 4.41 -2.07
C SER A 220 -11.77 5.49 -1.23
N THR A 221 -10.78 6.21 -1.77
CA THR A 221 -10.11 7.32 -1.07
C THR A 221 -11.11 8.39 -0.63
N PHE A 222 -12.00 8.81 -1.53
CA PHE A 222 -13.02 9.80 -1.23
C PHE A 222 -14.10 9.25 -0.31
N VAL A 223 -14.52 8.00 -0.51
CA VAL A 223 -15.52 7.35 0.34
C VAL A 223 -15.03 7.25 1.78
N ILE A 224 -13.80 6.77 2.00
CA ILE A 224 -13.20 6.63 3.33
C ILE A 224 -13.02 8.01 3.98
N THR A 225 -12.60 9.01 3.20
CA THR A 225 -12.50 10.40 3.69
C THR A 225 -13.85 10.92 4.19
N ILE A 226 -14.91 10.75 3.41
CA ILE A 226 -16.26 11.19 3.77
C ILE A 226 -16.76 10.44 5.01
N VAL A 227 -16.64 9.11 5.02
CA VAL A 227 -17.09 8.28 6.15
C VAL A 227 -16.30 8.61 7.42
N GLY A 228 -14.98 8.70 7.35
CA GLY A 228 -14.13 9.06 8.48
C GLY A 228 -14.44 10.46 9.02
N THR A 229 -14.76 11.41 8.15
CA THR A 229 -15.22 12.75 8.53
C THR A 229 -16.54 12.69 9.29
N ILE A 230 -17.54 12.01 8.72
CA ILE A 230 -18.88 11.88 9.32
C ILE A 230 -18.79 11.19 10.68
N VAL A 231 -18.04 10.09 10.80
CA VAL A 231 -17.86 9.38 12.05
C VAL A 231 -17.18 10.27 13.09
N THR A 232 -16.14 11.00 12.69
CA THR A 232 -15.44 11.90 13.61
C THR A 232 -16.35 13.01 14.13
N GLU A 233 -17.03 13.74 13.23
CA GLU A 233 -17.81 14.93 13.60
C GLU A 233 -19.16 14.59 14.24
N LYS A 234 -19.82 13.51 13.82
CA LYS A 234 -21.16 13.16 14.31
C LYS A 234 -21.17 12.15 15.45
N ILE A 235 -20.09 11.38 15.63
CA ILE A 235 -20.06 10.31 16.65
C ILE A 235 -18.95 10.55 17.66
N ILE A 236 -17.71 10.75 17.23
CA ILE A 236 -16.56 10.79 18.14
C ILE A 236 -16.49 12.11 18.90
N GLU A 237 -16.49 13.24 18.19
CA GLU A 237 -16.37 14.57 18.79
C GLU A 237 -17.54 14.91 19.74
N PRO A 238 -18.82 14.64 19.40
CA PRO A 238 -19.92 14.89 20.32
C PRO A 238 -19.87 14.02 21.59
N ARG A 239 -19.29 12.82 21.50
CA ARG A 239 -19.11 11.93 22.67
C ARG A 239 -18.01 12.43 23.61
N LEU A 240 -16.99 13.09 23.07
CA LEU A 240 -15.88 13.65 23.85
C LEU A 240 -16.27 14.97 24.53
N GLY A 241 -17.21 15.71 23.96
CA GLY A 241 -17.68 16.99 24.49
C GLY A 241 -16.68 18.14 24.28
N GLU A 242 -16.98 19.30 24.87
CA GLU A 242 -16.10 20.46 24.78
C GLU A 242 -14.77 20.21 25.49
N TYR A 243 -13.68 20.57 24.80
CA TYR A 243 -12.35 20.50 25.37
C TYR A 243 -12.13 21.62 26.39
N LYS A 244 -11.80 21.24 27.64
CA LYS A 244 -11.56 22.18 28.76
C LYS A 244 -10.12 22.15 29.28
N GLY A 245 -9.20 21.54 28.53
CA GLY A 245 -7.80 21.45 28.94
C GLY A 245 -7.05 22.77 28.73
N SER A 246 -5.95 22.94 29.48
CA SER A 246 -5.09 24.13 29.41
C SER A 246 -3.89 23.96 28.46
N ALA A 247 -3.86 22.87 27.67
CA ALA A 247 -2.76 22.62 26.75
C ALA A 247 -2.81 23.63 25.60
N VAL A 248 -1.72 24.37 25.42
CA VAL A 248 -1.52 25.24 24.26
C VAL A 248 -0.73 24.44 23.24
N ALA A 249 -1.28 24.26 22.04
CA ALA A 249 -0.54 23.66 20.94
C ALA A 249 0.47 24.68 20.41
N SER A 250 1.77 24.41 20.55
CA SER A 250 2.78 25.00 19.66
C SER A 250 2.93 24.08 18.46
N MET A 251 2.61 24.59 17.28
CA MET A 251 2.93 23.91 16.02
C MET A 251 4.17 24.56 15.46
N ASP A 252 5.18 23.75 15.20
CA ASP A 252 6.29 24.20 14.37
C ASP A 252 5.74 24.44 12.96
N GLU A 253 5.75 25.70 12.55
CA GLU A 253 5.40 26.06 11.19
C GLU A 253 6.41 25.46 10.21
N VAL A 254 5.95 25.24 8.98
CA VAL A 254 6.84 24.82 7.89
C VAL A 254 7.86 25.94 7.65
N THR A 255 9.15 25.65 7.76
CA THR A 255 10.21 26.68 7.68
C THR A 255 10.27 27.32 6.28
N ALA A 256 10.97 28.45 6.17
CA ALA A 256 11.18 29.09 4.85
C ALA A 256 11.93 28.16 3.88
N GLU A 257 12.87 27.36 4.40
CA GLU A 257 13.64 26.37 3.64
C GLU A 257 12.74 25.21 3.21
N GLU A 258 11.94 24.62 4.11
CA GLU A 258 10.99 23.57 3.76
C GLU A 258 9.98 24.06 2.70
N ASN A 259 9.49 25.32 2.80
CA ASN A 259 8.61 25.89 1.77
C ASN A 259 9.33 26.09 0.42
N ARG A 260 10.63 26.44 0.42
CA ARG A 260 11.44 26.53 -0.80
C ARG A 260 11.63 25.15 -1.42
N GLY A 261 11.97 24.15 -0.60
CA GLY A 261 12.09 22.75 -1.02
C GLY A 261 10.78 22.23 -1.62
N LEU A 262 9.63 22.46 -0.97
CA LEU A 262 8.32 22.02 -1.46
C LEU A 262 7.98 22.65 -2.82
N ARG A 263 8.38 23.91 -3.07
CA ARG A 263 8.20 24.55 -4.37
C ARG A 263 9.05 23.87 -5.45
N TRP A 264 10.33 23.61 -5.18
CA TRP A 264 11.21 22.93 -6.13
C TRP A 264 10.76 21.49 -6.39
N ALA A 265 10.34 20.75 -5.36
CA ALA A 265 9.73 19.44 -5.50
C ALA A 265 8.49 19.47 -6.40
N GLY A 266 7.60 20.44 -6.20
CA GLY A 266 6.41 20.64 -7.04
C GLY A 266 6.75 20.95 -8.50
N ILE A 267 7.76 21.80 -8.74
CA ILE A 267 8.27 22.09 -10.09
C ILE A 267 8.84 20.81 -10.73
N SER A 268 9.64 20.04 -9.99
CA SER A 268 10.22 18.79 -10.47
C SER A 268 9.17 17.74 -10.80
N ILE A 269 8.10 17.61 -10.01
CA ILE A 269 6.94 16.75 -10.32
C ILE A 269 6.29 17.20 -11.63
N LEU A 270 6.05 18.51 -11.78
CA LEU A 270 5.41 19.05 -12.98
C LEU A 270 6.24 18.79 -14.24
N VAL A 271 7.56 19.03 -14.17
CA VAL A 271 8.49 18.73 -15.27
C VAL A 271 8.49 17.22 -15.59
N TYR A 272 8.55 16.38 -14.56
CA TYR A 272 8.49 14.92 -14.72
C TYR A 272 7.20 14.49 -15.43
N ILE A 273 6.04 14.97 -14.98
CA ILE A 273 4.74 14.67 -15.61
C ILE A 273 4.72 15.11 -17.07
N ILE A 274 5.22 16.31 -17.39
CA ILE A 274 5.30 16.79 -18.77
C ILE A 274 6.15 15.86 -19.63
N ILE A 275 7.32 15.44 -19.14
CA ILE A 275 8.19 14.51 -19.87
C ILE A 275 7.45 13.18 -20.13
N ILE A 276 6.81 12.60 -19.12
CA ILE A 276 6.05 11.36 -19.29
C ILE A 276 4.90 11.53 -20.29
N LEU A 277 4.16 12.64 -20.23
CA LEU A 277 3.09 12.94 -21.18
C LEU A 277 3.62 13.09 -22.61
N LEU A 278 4.77 13.72 -22.82
CA LEU A 278 5.40 13.83 -24.14
C LEU A 278 5.85 12.46 -24.68
N LEU A 279 6.21 11.53 -23.80
CA LEU A 279 6.59 10.16 -24.19
C LEU A 279 5.38 9.22 -24.36
N LEU A 280 4.22 9.56 -23.82
CA LEU A 280 3.03 8.70 -23.79
C LEU A 280 1.89 9.17 -24.71
N VAL A 281 1.61 10.47 -24.75
CA VAL A 281 0.44 11.02 -25.44
C VAL A 281 0.57 10.97 -26.97
N PRO A 282 1.70 11.32 -27.59
CA PRO A 282 1.84 11.25 -29.04
C PRO A 282 1.57 9.84 -29.57
N GLN A 283 1.03 9.73 -30.79
CA GLN A 283 0.74 8.43 -31.41
C GLN A 283 2.01 7.57 -31.55
N ASN A 284 3.17 8.21 -31.79
CA ASN A 284 4.48 7.58 -31.87
C ASN A 284 5.24 7.62 -30.52
N GLY A 285 4.52 7.78 -29.41
CA GLY A 285 5.12 7.85 -28.08
C GLY A 285 5.80 6.53 -27.71
N PRO A 286 7.08 6.52 -27.28
CA PRO A 286 7.82 5.30 -26.99
C PRO A 286 7.26 4.50 -25.80
N LEU A 287 6.42 5.11 -24.96
CA LEU A 287 5.79 4.43 -23.81
C LEU A 287 4.48 3.73 -24.15
N ARG A 288 4.00 3.85 -25.40
CA ARG A 288 2.84 3.10 -25.90
C ARG A 288 3.23 1.69 -26.36
N ASN A 289 2.25 0.82 -26.49
CA ASN A 289 2.44 -0.49 -27.10
C ASN A 289 3.00 -0.33 -28.53
N PRO A 290 4.17 -0.91 -28.87
CA PRO A 290 4.79 -0.76 -30.18
C PRO A 290 3.98 -1.33 -31.34
N GLU A 291 3.14 -2.35 -31.09
CA GLU A 291 2.36 -3.05 -32.10
C GLU A 291 0.96 -2.43 -32.26
N THR A 292 0.28 -2.13 -31.16
CA THR A 292 -1.11 -1.67 -31.18
C THR A 292 -1.26 -0.15 -31.00
N GLY A 293 -0.21 0.54 -30.56
CA GLY A 293 -0.27 1.95 -30.16
C GLY A 293 -1.11 2.21 -28.89
N SER A 294 -1.59 1.14 -28.23
CA SER A 294 -2.41 1.21 -27.02
C SER A 294 -1.59 1.70 -25.82
N ILE A 295 -2.24 2.47 -24.95
CA ILE A 295 -1.67 2.90 -23.66
C ILE A 295 -1.92 1.84 -22.59
N LEU A 296 -3.03 1.12 -22.65
CA LEU A 296 -3.48 0.25 -21.55
C LEU A 296 -3.06 -1.21 -21.75
N GLU A 297 -2.93 -1.66 -23.00
CA GLU A 297 -2.67 -3.06 -23.31
C GLU A 297 -1.18 -3.31 -23.50
N GLN A 298 -0.56 -3.97 -22.52
CA GLN A 298 0.86 -4.40 -22.57
C GLN A 298 1.86 -3.29 -22.97
N SER A 299 1.52 -2.04 -22.69
CA SER A 299 2.39 -0.92 -23.02
C SER A 299 3.61 -0.87 -22.08
N PRO A 300 4.75 -0.34 -22.53
CA PRO A 300 5.88 -0.03 -21.66
C PRO A 300 5.51 0.88 -20.48
N PHE A 301 4.50 1.74 -20.64
CA PHE A 301 3.97 2.57 -19.55
C PHE A 301 3.36 1.73 -18.41
N ILE A 302 2.48 0.79 -18.73
CA ILE A 302 1.81 -0.05 -17.72
C ILE A 302 2.79 -1.06 -17.13
N ASN A 303 3.61 -1.70 -17.96
CA ASN A 303 4.59 -2.68 -17.50
C ASN A 303 5.71 -2.03 -16.67
N GLY A 304 6.09 -0.80 -17.02
CA GLY A 304 7.11 -0.01 -16.34
C GLY A 304 6.59 0.87 -15.19
N ILE A 305 5.32 0.75 -14.81
CA ILE A 305 4.65 1.66 -13.86
C ILE A 305 5.41 1.76 -12.53
N VAL A 306 5.97 0.65 -12.05
CA VAL A 306 6.75 0.60 -10.80
C VAL A 306 8.00 1.48 -10.87
N THR A 307 8.73 1.41 -11.98
CA THR A 307 9.92 2.25 -12.21
C THR A 307 9.53 3.72 -12.33
N LEU A 308 8.42 4.01 -13.03
CA LEU A 308 7.91 5.37 -13.16
C LEU A 308 7.51 5.95 -11.81
N ILE A 309 6.81 5.20 -10.97
CA ILE A 309 6.45 5.60 -9.61
C ILE A 309 7.71 5.84 -8.76
N SER A 310 8.70 4.94 -8.85
CA SER A 310 9.98 5.15 -8.16
C SER A 310 10.64 6.48 -8.55
N LEU A 311 10.70 6.79 -9.84
CA LEU A 311 11.22 8.08 -10.32
C LEU A 311 10.36 9.27 -9.88
N LEU A 312 9.03 9.12 -9.86
CA LEU A 312 8.10 10.14 -9.40
C LEU A 312 8.33 10.53 -7.94
N PHE A 313 8.81 9.62 -7.08
CA PHE A 313 9.20 9.96 -5.71
C PHE A 313 10.65 10.41 -5.60
N LEU A 314 11.56 9.73 -6.32
CA LEU A 314 12.99 10.00 -6.27
C LEU A 314 13.31 11.42 -6.73
N ILE A 315 12.81 11.84 -7.89
CA ILE A 315 13.15 13.12 -8.52
C ILE A 315 12.76 14.31 -7.62
N PRO A 316 11.51 14.44 -7.14
CA PRO A 316 11.17 15.52 -6.22
C PRO A 316 11.79 15.35 -4.85
N GLY A 317 12.02 14.11 -4.37
CA GLY A 317 12.73 13.87 -3.13
C GLY A 317 14.13 14.47 -3.15
N VAL A 318 14.88 14.25 -4.25
CA VAL A 318 16.20 14.85 -4.49
C VAL A 318 16.09 16.37 -4.64
N ALA A 319 15.15 16.87 -5.43
CA ALA A 319 14.97 18.31 -5.62
C ALA A 319 14.65 19.03 -4.31
N TYR A 320 13.81 18.43 -3.46
CA TYR A 320 13.49 18.92 -2.13
C TYR A 320 14.72 18.98 -1.24
N GLY A 321 15.52 17.90 -1.20
CA GLY A 321 16.68 17.80 -0.30
C GLY A 321 17.88 18.66 -0.71
N ILE A 322 18.00 19.03 -2.00
CA ILE A 322 19.05 19.92 -2.48
C ILE A 322 18.68 21.40 -2.28
N ALA A 323 17.40 21.72 -2.44
CA ALA A 323 16.86 23.07 -2.35
C ALA A 323 16.76 23.56 -0.91
#